data_AF-A0A7V9ZHU5-F1
#
_entry.id   AF-A0A7V9ZHU5-F1
#
_cell.length_a   1.000
_cell.length_b   1.000
_cell.length_c   1.000
_cell.angle_alpha   90.00
_cell.angle_beta   90.00
_cell.angle_gamma   90.00
#
_symmetry.space_group_name_H-M   'P 1'
#
loop_
_entity.id
_entity.type
_entity.pdbx_description
1 polymer ?
#
loop_
_entity_poly.entity_id
_entity_poly.type
_entity_poly.pdbx_seq_one_letter_code
_entity_poly.pdbx_strand_id
1 'polypeptide(L)'
;GLMFVYTVLGGLAGVLFPRLDFPSLLELVVHVPSDNFLSFLLHPWVNTPSDFLGYDQPRPAAPFSYANDWGNNLGLFLPFFWGSWLRRDAGWRRPIGVVVLVASLVPIAYSLNRGLWAGLIAAAVLVALRLAAMGRVRVLQVTVALLIIGAAAFVVSPLYDTVALRVDTPHSNDRRAELSEEVISKTVVLSPLLGYGETRGVSGNFASIAGGSTPDCEQCGVPPLGTQGFLWRLIFTTGLLGTLLFLAFVIGQFLRFVRAEDPVALIGCLVIFLALIFSWVYDSLESPLFTMMIAIGLLNRRFLREGQTVRSVSASRS
;
A
#
# COMPACT_ATOMS: atom_id res chain seq x y z
N GLY A 1 1.89 5.39 13.70
CA GLY A 1 1.56 4.42 14.76
C GLY A 1 0.09 4.13 14.81
N LEU A 2 -0.73 5.06 15.32
CA LEU A 2 -2.18 4.85 15.50
C LEU A 2 -2.92 4.43 14.23
N MET A 3 -2.57 4.99 13.07
CA MET A 3 -3.19 4.60 11.80
C MET A 3 -3.02 3.11 11.50
N PHE A 4 -1.86 2.53 11.77
CA PHE A 4 -1.66 1.08 11.64
C PHE A 4 -2.61 0.31 12.56
N VAL A 5 -2.78 0.74 13.82
CA VAL A 5 -3.70 0.11 14.77
C VAL A 5 -5.13 0.14 14.23
N TYR A 6 -5.60 1.28 13.74
CA TYR A 6 -6.93 1.40 13.15
C TYR A 6 -7.10 0.54 11.90
N THR A 7 -6.10 0.49 11.01
CA THR A 7 -6.13 -0.37 9.83
C THR A 7 -6.19 -1.85 10.21
N VAL A 8 -5.47 -2.27 11.26
CA VAL A 8 -5.55 -3.65 11.78
C VAL A 8 -6.91 -3.95 12.39
N LEU A 9 -7.46 -3.04 13.20
CA LEU A 9 -8.79 -3.21 13.80
C LEU A 9 -9.88 -3.29 12.72
N GLY A 10 -9.84 -2.42 11.72
CA GLY A 10 -10.76 -2.47 10.57
C GLY A 10 -10.57 -3.76 9.77
N GLY A 11 -9.33 -4.20 9.58
CA GLY A 11 -9.02 -5.48 8.94
C GLY A 11 -9.62 -6.67 9.69
N LEU A 12 -9.46 -6.71 11.02
CA LEU A 12 -10.03 -7.75 11.87
C LEU A 12 -11.56 -7.71 11.87
N ALA A 13 -12.17 -6.52 11.89
CA ALA A 13 -13.61 -6.37 11.75
C ALA A 13 -14.11 -6.93 10.40
N GLY A 14 -13.38 -6.69 9.31
CA GLY A 14 -13.68 -7.25 7.99
C GLY A 14 -13.58 -8.79 7.92
N VAL A 15 -12.69 -9.39 8.71
CA VAL A 15 -12.59 -10.86 8.83
C VAL A 15 -13.70 -11.45 9.70
N LEU A 16 -13.98 -10.82 10.86
CA LEU A 16 -14.92 -11.34 11.86
C LEU A 16 -16.38 -11.06 11.51
N PHE A 17 -16.65 -9.94 10.84
CA PHE A 17 -17.98 -9.46 10.49
C PHE A 17 -18.06 -9.11 8.99
N PRO A 18 -17.93 -10.09 8.08
CA PRO A 18 -17.84 -9.87 6.63
C PRO A 18 -19.15 -9.41 5.97
N ARG A 19 -20.19 -9.10 6.72
CA ARG A 19 -21.44 -8.50 6.19
C ARG A 19 -21.81 -7.24 6.96
N LEU A 20 -20.83 -6.63 7.62
CA LEU A 20 -21.05 -5.42 8.39
C LEU A 20 -20.87 -4.21 7.48
N ASP A 21 -22.01 -3.66 7.12
CA ASP A 21 -22.16 -2.36 6.49
C ASP A 21 -23.09 -1.50 7.36
N PHE A 22 -22.90 -0.19 7.34
CA PHE A 22 -23.73 0.72 8.11
C PHE A 22 -23.81 2.08 7.44
N PRO A 23 -24.97 2.76 7.49
CA PRO A 23 -25.10 4.07 6.90
C PRO A 23 -24.20 5.07 7.64
N SER A 24 -23.45 5.89 6.90
CA SER A 24 -22.69 6.95 7.55
C SER A 24 -23.62 8.03 8.11
N LEU A 25 -23.11 8.81 9.07
CA LEU A 25 -23.85 9.98 9.58
C LEU A 25 -24.25 10.95 8.45
N LEU A 26 -23.44 11.02 7.39
CA LEU A 26 -23.72 11.89 6.25
C LEU A 26 -24.78 11.29 5.32
N GLU A 27 -24.79 9.97 5.14
CA GLU A 27 -25.84 9.25 4.42
C GLU A 27 -27.21 9.37 5.11
N LEU A 28 -27.24 9.40 6.44
CA LEU A 28 -28.48 9.66 7.19
C LEU A 28 -29.07 11.05 6.90
N VAL A 29 -28.23 12.02 6.51
CA VAL A 29 -28.64 13.41 6.21
C VAL A 29 -28.90 13.60 4.71
N VAL A 30 -28.11 12.96 3.86
CA VAL A 30 -28.15 13.10 2.40
C VAL A 30 -28.81 11.87 1.79
N HIS A 31 -30.07 11.99 1.36
CA HIS A 31 -30.73 10.95 0.58
C HIS A 31 -30.09 10.87 -0.81
N VAL A 32 -29.35 9.77 -1.05
CA VAL A 32 -28.74 9.47 -2.35
C VAL A 32 -29.34 8.16 -2.87
N PRO A 33 -29.72 8.07 -4.15
CA PRO A 33 -30.10 6.80 -4.77
C PRO A 33 -28.95 5.78 -4.64
N SER A 34 -29.30 4.51 -4.40
CA SER A 34 -28.33 3.41 -4.20
C SER A 34 -27.32 3.28 -5.33
N ASP A 35 -27.72 3.61 -6.56
CA ASP A 35 -26.97 3.37 -7.79
C ASP A 35 -26.05 4.55 -8.15
N ASN A 36 -25.99 5.57 -7.29
CA ASN A 36 -25.18 6.76 -7.50
C ASN A 36 -23.77 6.58 -6.93
N PHE A 37 -22.76 7.10 -7.63
CA PHE A 37 -21.39 7.19 -7.14
C PHE A 37 -21.27 7.82 -5.73
N LEU A 38 -22.16 8.76 -5.39
CA LEU A 38 -22.20 9.30 -4.02
C LEU A 38 -22.55 8.25 -2.96
N SER A 39 -23.40 7.26 -3.27
CA SER A 39 -23.70 6.15 -2.36
C SER A 39 -22.42 5.36 -2.02
N PHE A 40 -21.60 5.07 -3.04
CA PHE A 40 -20.30 4.41 -2.88
C PHE A 40 -19.34 5.17 -1.96
N LEU A 41 -19.36 6.51 -2.00
CA LEU A 41 -18.49 7.35 -1.15
C LEU A 41 -19.01 7.50 0.28
N LEU A 42 -20.33 7.43 0.46
CA LEU A 42 -20.99 7.76 1.71
C LEU A 42 -21.37 6.54 2.55
N HIS A 43 -21.29 5.33 2.01
CA HIS A 43 -21.68 4.10 2.70
C HIS A 43 -20.45 3.27 3.13
N PRO A 44 -20.04 3.33 4.40
CA PRO A 44 -18.94 2.52 4.92
C PRO A 44 -19.24 1.02 4.90
N TRP A 45 -18.31 0.27 4.33
CA TRP A 45 -18.24 -1.18 4.49
C TRP A 45 -16.91 -1.61 5.11
N VAL A 46 -16.90 -2.78 5.74
CA VAL A 46 -15.67 -3.35 6.32
C VAL A 46 -14.88 -4.24 5.37
N ASN A 47 -15.49 -4.66 4.27
CA ASN A 47 -14.89 -5.55 3.29
C ASN A 47 -15.28 -5.21 1.85
N THR A 48 -14.55 -5.80 0.91
CA THR A 48 -14.92 -5.81 -0.51
C THR A 48 -15.12 -7.27 -0.93
N PRO A 49 -16.27 -7.64 -1.53
CA PRO A 49 -16.46 -8.98 -2.06
C PRO A 49 -15.48 -9.25 -3.21
N SER A 50 -15.07 -10.50 -3.36
CA SER A 50 -14.18 -10.93 -4.44
C SER A 50 -14.29 -12.43 -4.68
N ASP A 51 -14.22 -12.86 -5.94
CA ASP A 51 -14.48 -14.23 -6.38
C ASP A 51 -13.22 -14.95 -6.93
N PHE A 52 -12.01 -14.47 -6.59
CA PHE A 52 -10.74 -14.99 -7.11
C PHE A 52 -10.45 -16.48 -6.83
N LEU A 53 -11.28 -17.13 -6.03
CA LEU A 53 -11.14 -18.54 -5.68
C LEU A 53 -12.29 -19.39 -6.26
N GLY A 54 -13.13 -18.81 -7.13
CA GLY A 54 -14.34 -19.45 -7.67
C GLY A 54 -15.55 -19.40 -6.74
N TYR A 55 -15.45 -18.68 -5.62
CA TYR A 55 -16.52 -18.39 -4.67
C TYR A 55 -16.29 -17.03 -4.02
N ASP A 56 -17.36 -16.40 -3.49
CA ASP A 56 -17.27 -15.10 -2.84
C ASP A 56 -16.47 -15.18 -1.53
N GLN A 57 -15.34 -14.47 -1.51
CA GLN A 57 -14.41 -14.35 -0.41
C GLN A 57 -14.35 -12.87 0.02
N PRO A 58 -14.79 -12.54 1.25
CA PRO A 58 -14.72 -11.18 1.76
C PRO A 58 -13.26 -10.79 2.03
N ARG A 59 -12.79 -9.72 1.37
CA ARG A 59 -11.45 -9.17 1.60
C ARG A 59 -11.52 -7.97 2.53
N PRO A 60 -10.72 -7.92 3.61
CA PRO A 60 -10.74 -6.77 4.51
C PRO A 60 -10.36 -5.48 3.79
N ALA A 61 -11.19 -4.44 3.96
CA ALA A 61 -11.01 -3.14 3.32
C ALA A 61 -11.01 -1.99 4.35
N ALA A 62 -11.78 -2.10 5.44
CA ALA A 62 -11.89 -1.03 6.42
C ALA A 62 -10.54 -0.61 7.03
N PRO A 63 -10.31 0.71 7.22
CA PRO A 63 -11.27 1.82 7.03
C PRO A 63 -11.26 2.41 5.60
N PHE A 64 -10.75 1.68 4.62
CA PHE A 64 -10.63 2.13 3.23
C PHE A 64 -11.68 1.47 2.33
N SER A 65 -11.85 2.03 1.14
CA SER A 65 -12.87 1.60 0.19
C SER A 65 -12.53 0.25 -0.47
N TYR A 66 -11.24 -0.04 -0.65
CA TYR A 66 -10.79 -1.25 -1.32
C TYR A 66 -9.74 -2.02 -0.50
N ALA A 67 -9.77 -3.35 -0.60
CA ALA A 67 -8.77 -4.23 0.02
C ALA A 67 -7.32 -3.97 -0.46
N ASN A 68 -7.16 -3.40 -1.66
CA ASN A 68 -5.85 -2.99 -2.16
C ASN A 68 -5.35 -1.72 -1.44
N ASP A 69 -6.21 -0.75 -1.19
CA ASP A 69 -5.87 0.45 -0.42
C ASP A 69 -5.57 0.11 1.04
N TRP A 70 -6.35 -0.81 1.60
CA TRP A 70 -6.06 -1.38 2.91
C TRP A 70 -4.64 -1.94 2.98
N GLY A 71 -4.25 -2.77 2.01
CA GLY A 71 -2.91 -3.34 1.95
C GLY A 71 -1.83 -2.29 1.76
N ASN A 72 -2.03 -1.34 0.84
CA ASN A 72 -1.09 -0.24 0.58
C ASN A 72 -0.81 0.56 1.87
N ASN A 73 -1.88 1.02 2.53
CA ASN A 73 -1.80 1.80 3.76
C ASN A 73 -1.23 1.00 4.92
N LEU A 74 -1.64 -0.25 5.12
CA LEU A 74 -1.09 -1.11 6.16
C LEU A 74 0.44 -1.22 6.04
N GLY A 75 0.94 -1.49 4.83
CA GLY A 75 2.36 -1.57 4.54
C GLY A 75 3.09 -0.25 4.81
N LEU A 76 2.54 0.88 4.35
CA LEU A 76 3.14 2.21 4.58
C LEU A 76 3.09 2.67 6.05
N PHE A 77 2.08 2.25 6.82
CA PHE A 77 1.99 2.58 8.24
C PHE A 77 2.87 1.72 9.14
N LEU A 78 3.25 0.52 8.69
CA LEU A 78 4.05 -0.42 9.47
C LEU A 78 5.40 0.18 9.94
N PRO A 79 6.22 0.85 9.09
CA PRO A 79 7.45 1.50 9.56
C PRO A 79 7.19 2.54 10.66
N PHE A 80 6.14 3.36 10.52
CA PHE A 80 5.77 4.34 11.54
C PHE A 80 5.28 3.68 12.82
N PHE A 81 4.54 2.58 12.72
CA PHE A 81 4.10 1.79 13.87
C PHE A 81 5.27 1.20 14.62
N TRP A 82 6.21 0.57 13.92
CA TRP A 82 7.45 0.08 14.51
C TRP A 82 8.19 1.19 15.28
N GLY A 83 8.34 2.36 14.65
CA GLY A 83 9.03 3.51 15.22
C GLY A 83 8.34 4.16 16.42
N SER A 84 7.04 3.95 16.64
CA SER A 84 6.28 4.62 17.70
C SER A 84 5.71 3.69 18.77
N TRP A 85 5.53 2.40 18.47
CA TRP A 85 4.94 1.41 19.37
C TRP A 85 5.90 0.29 19.74
N LEU A 86 6.86 -0.09 18.88
CA LEU A 86 7.68 -1.30 19.10
C LEU A 86 9.11 -1.02 19.57
N ARG A 87 9.53 0.25 19.65
CA ARG A 87 10.85 0.61 20.19
C ARG A 87 10.96 0.32 21.69
N ARG A 88 12.19 0.29 22.22
CA ARG A 88 12.47 0.01 23.65
C ARG A 88 11.91 1.09 24.56
N ASP A 89 11.89 2.32 24.07
CA ASP A 89 11.40 3.53 24.74
C ASP A 89 9.87 3.72 24.66
N ALA A 90 9.12 2.78 24.05
CA ALA A 90 7.68 2.92 23.85
C ALA A 90 6.82 2.67 25.11
N GLY A 91 7.42 2.26 26.23
CA GLY A 91 6.72 2.06 27.51
C GLY A 91 5.54 1.08 27.40
N TRP A 92 4.38 1.47 27.92
CA TRP A 92 3.14 0.67 27.91
C TRP A 92 2.63 0.32 26.50
N ARG A 93 3.02 1.08 25.47
CA ARG A 93 2.62 0.83 24.08
C ARG A 93 3.32 -0.40 23.50
N ARG A 94 4.48 -0.78 24.03
CA ARG A 94 5.27 -1.91 23.52
C ARG A 94 4.55 -3.25 23.61
N PRO A 95 4.03 -3.70 24.78
CA PRO A 95 3.32 -4.96 24.86
C PRO A 95 2.06 -4.96 23.97
N ILE A 96 1.27 -3.88 23.99
CA ILE A 96 0.08 -3.74 23.13
C ILE A 96 0.48 -3.77 21.65
N GLY A 97 1.58 -3.11 21.30
CA GLY A 97 2.08 -3.06 19.93
C GLY A 97 2.46 -4.45 19.40
N VAL A 98 3.02 -5.31 20.25
CA VAL A 98 3.30 -6.71 19.90
C VAL A 98 2.00 -7.47 19.64
N VAL A 99 0.98 -7.29 20.50
CA VAL A 99 -0.34 -7.91 20.31
C VAL A 99 -0.97 -7.46 18.98
N VAL A 100 -0.95 -6.16 18.69
CA VAL A 100 -1.49 -5.61 17.43
C VAL A 100 -0.72 -6.14 16.22
N LEU A 101 0.60 -6.26 16.31
CA LEU A 101 1.42 -6.80 15.21
C LEU A 101 1.08 -8.27 14.94
N VAL A 102 0.95 -9.09 15.98
CA VAL A 102 0.57 -10.50 15.83
C VAL A 102 -0.85 -10.62 15.30
N ALA A 103 -1.79 -9.84 15.83
CA ALA A 103 -3.19 -9.83 15.37
C ALA A 103 -3.32 -9.40 13.91
N SER A 104 -2.43 -8.52 13.41
CA SER A 104 -2.42 -8.07 12.01
C SER A 104 -2.16 -9.19 11.01
N LEU A 105 -1.50 -10.29 11.42
CA LEU A 105 -1.21 -11.42 10.53
C LEU A 105 -2.49 -12.07 9.98
N VAL A 106 -3.58 -12.06 10.76
CA VAL A 106 -4.87 -12.63 10.36
C VAL A 106 -5.45 -11.90 9.14
N PRO A 107 -5.77 -10.59 9.20
CA PRO A 107 -6.30 -9.89 8.03
C PRO A 107 -5.29 -9.79 6.89
N ILE A 108 -3.96 -9.81 7.15
CA ILE A 108 -2.95 -9.86 6.09
C ILE A 108 -3.11 -11.14 5.26
N ALA A 109 -3.30 -12.29 5.90
CA ALA A 109 -3.52 -13.56 5.21
C ALA A 109 -4.86 -13.58 4.45
N TYR A 110 -5.96 -13.21 5.12
CA TYR A 110 -7.29 -13.20 4.52
C TYR A 110 -7.51 -12.10 3.47
N SER A 111 -6.64 -11.08 3.42
CA SER A 111 -6.69 -10.06 2.37
C SER A 111 -6.36 -10.61 0.98
N LEU A 112 -5.72 -11.78 0.90
CA LEU A 112 -5.26 -12.41 -0.35
C LEU A 112 -4.47 -11.43 -1.25
N ASN A 113 -3.82 -10.46 -0.62
CA ASN A 113 -3.26 -9.31 -1.30
C ASN A 113 -1.78 -9.53 -1.62
N ARG A 114 -1.52 -10.11 -2.80
CA ARG A 114 -0.17 -10.46 -3.28
C ARG A 114 0.79 -9.27 -3.27
N GLY A 115 0.31 -8.07 -3.62
CA GLY A 115 1.13 -6.85 -3.62
C GLY A 115 1.68 -6.53 -2.23
N LEU A 116 0.87 -6.70 -1.19
CA LEU A 116 1.22 -6.40 0.20
C LEU A 116 2.26 -7.41 0.67
N TRP A 117 2.03 -8.70 0.40
CA TRP A 117 2.98 -9.75 0.75
C TRP A 117 4.34 -9.52 0.12
N ALA A 118 4.38 -9.22 -1.19
CA ALA A 118 5.61 -8.90 -1.90
C ALA A 118 6.30 -7.65 -1.31
N GLY A 119 5.55 -6.61 -1.00
CA GLY A 119 6.10 -5.39 -0.36
C GLY A 119 6.66 -5.65 1.04
N LEU A 120 5.97 -6.42 1.88
CA LEU A 120 6.45 -6.79 3.22
C LEU A 120 7.73 -7.62 3.15
N ILE A 121 7.81 -8.57 2.21
CA ILE A 121 9.04 -9.35 1.95
C ILE A 121 10.17 -8.41 1.52
N ALA A 122 9.92 -7.52 0.55
CA ALA A 122 10.92 -6.57 0.08
C ALA A 122 11.40 -5.63 1.20
N ALA A 123 10.50 -5.15 2.06
CA ALA A 123 10.85 -4.34 3.22
C ALA A 123 11.70 -5.13 4.23
N ALA A 124 11.35 -6.39 4.51
CA ALA A 124 12.14 -7.26 5.38
C ALA A 124 13.56 -7.48 4.84
N VAL A 125 13.70 -7.70 3.53
CA VAL A 125 15.01 -7.80 2.85
C VAL A 125 15.79 -6.50 3.00
N LEU A 126 15.17 -5.34 2.73
CA LEU A 126 15.85 -4.05 2.88
C LEU A 126 16.31 -3.80 4.32
N VAL A 127 15.48 -4.14 5.32
CA VAL A 127 15.86 -4.06 6.74
C VAL A 127 17.02 -4.99 7.05
N ALA A 128 17.00 -6.23 6.56
CA ALA A 128 18.07 -7.20 6.76
C ALA A 128 19.41 -6.70 6.16
N LEU A 129 19.38 -6.19 4.92
CA LEU A 129 20.55 -5.59 4.26
C LEU A 129 21.09 -4.40 5.06
N ARG A 130 20.21 -3.57 5.61
CA ARG A 130 20.59 -2.40 6.43
C ARG A 130 21.19 -2.84 7.76
N LEU A 131 20.63 -3.84 8.43
CA LEU A 131 21.19 -4.41 9.66
C LEU A 131 22.56 -5.05 9.43
N ALA A 132 22.74 -5.74 8.29
CA ALA A 132 24.02 -6.30 7.87
C ALA A 132 25.06 -5.21 7.61
N ALA A 133 24.70 -4.17 6.86
CA ALA A 133 25.57 -3.03 6.58
C ALA A 133 26.00 -2.27 7.84
N MET A 134 25.14 -2.21 8.86
CA MET A 134 25.44 -1.62 10.18
C MET A 134 26.23 -2.55 11.12
N GLY A 135 26.63 -3.74 10.67
CA GLY A 135 27.35 -4.72 11.50
C GLY A 135 26.52 -5.30 12.66
N ARG A 136 25.19 -5.17 12.65
CA ARG A 136 24.30 -5.61 13.73
C ARG A 136 23.92 -7.09 13.60
N VAL A 137 24.93 -7.95 13.50
CA VAL A 137 24.79 -9.38 13.19
C VAL A 137 23.83 -10.11 14.14
N ARG A 138 23.87 -9.81 15.45
CA ARG A 138 22.94 -10.42 16.43
C ARG A 138 21.48 -10.07 16.15
N VAL A 139 21.19 -8.80 15.82
CA VAL A 139 19.82 -8.36 15.52
C VAL A 139 19.33 -8.98 14.21
N LEU A 140 20.22 -9.06 13.22
CA LEU A 140 19.96 -9.76 11.97
C LEU A 140 19.62 -11.24 12.19
N GLN A 141 20.44 -11.97 12.95
CA GLN A 141 20.23 -13.38 13.27
C GLN A 141 18.88 -13.61 13.97
N VAL A 142 18.55 -12.79 14.98
CA VAL A 142 17.25 -12.88 15.66
C VAL A 142 16.09 -12.59 14.70
N THR A 143 16.24 -11.58 13.83
CA THR A 143 15.20 -11.23 12.85
C THR A 143 14.98 -12.36 11.85
N VAL A 144 16.06 -12.93 11.32
CA VAL A 144 16.00 -14.07 10.38
C VAL A 144 15.40 -15.29 11.06
N ALA A 145 15.79 -15.60 12.30
CA ALA A 145 15.22 -16.71 13.06
C ALA A 145 13.71 -16.53 13.27
N LEU A 146 13.26 -15.33 13.65
CA LEU A 146 11.83 -15.03 13.80
C LEU A 146 11.06 -15.16 12.48
N LEU A 147 11.64 -14.73 11.36
CA LEU A 147 11.05 -14.89 10.04
C LEU A 147 10.93 -16.37 9.65
N ILE A 148 11.96 -17.17 9.92
CA ILE A 148 11.94 -18.62 9.65
C ILE A 148 10.88 -19.31 10.50
N ILE A 149 10.80 -19.01 11.80
CA ILE A 149 9.78 -19.56 12.70
C ILE A 149 8.38 -19.17 12.22
N GLY A 150 8.19 -17.90 11.86
CA GLY A 150 6.91 -17.42 11.31
C GLY A 150 6.53 -18.11 10.00
N ALA A 151 7.49 -18.31 9.09
CA ALA A 151 7.27 -19.02 7.83
C ALA A 151 6.91 -20.50 8.07
N ALA A 152 7.60 -21.18 8.98
CA ALA A 152 7.29 -22.56 9.35
C ALA A 152 5.89 -22.68 9.96
N ALA A 153 5.54 -21.79 10.89
CA ALA A 153 4.21 -21.74 11.50
C ALA A 153 3.11 -21.45 10.46
N PHE A 154 3.39 -20.62 9.46
CA PHE A 154 2.46 -20.34 8.36
C PHE A 154 2.22 -21.57 7.48
N VAL A 155 3.27 -22.30 7.09
CA VAL A 155 3.17 -23.49 6.22
C VAL A 155 2.32 -24.59 6.86
N VAL A 156 2.37 -24.75 8.17
CA VAL A 156 1.56 -25.76 8.89
C VAL A 156 0.15 -25.28 9.22
N SER A 157 -0.19 -24.01 8.93
CA SER A 157 -1.49 -23.44 9.25
C SER A 157 -2.50 -23.64 8.11
N PRO A 158 -3.82 -23.68 8.39
CA PRO A 158 -4.86 -23.73 7.36
C PRO A 158 -4.86 -22.52 6.40
N LEU A 159 -4.15 -21.45 6.77
CA LEU A 159 -3.97 -20.28 5.91
C LEU A 159 -3.12 -20.61 4.67
N TYR A 160 -2.25 -21.63 4.76
CA TYR A 160 -1.42 -22.05 3.64
C TYR A 160 -2.27 -22.46 2.45
N ASP A 161 -3.29 -23.29 2.66
CA ASP A 161 -4.14 -23.79 1.57
C ASP A 161 -4.88 -22.65 0.84
N THR A 162 -5.33 -21.64 1.59
CA THR A 162 -6.00 -20.45 1.03
C THR A 162 -5.04 -19.59 0.21
N VAL A 163 -3.80 -19.45 0.67
CA VAL A 163 -2.75 -18.71 -0.03
C VAL A 163 -2.24 -19.48 -1.25
N ALA A 164 -2.04 -20.80 -1.13
CA ALA A 164 -1.64 -21.69 -2.22
C ALA A 164 -2.69 -21.65 -3.34
N LEU A 165 -3.97 -21.81 -3.01
CA LEU A 165 -5.06 -21.70 -3.98
C LEU A 165 -5.03 -20.35 -4.71
N ARG A 166 -4.78 -19.25 -3.99
CA ARG A 166 -4.68 -17.92 -4.61
C ARG A 166 -3.48 -17.77 -5.55
N VAL A 167 -2.37 -18.44 -5.25
CA VAL A 167 -1.17 -18.47 -6.11
C VAL A 167 -1.47 -19.30 -7.37
N ASP A 168 -2.14 -20.43 -7.20
CA ASP A 168 -2.48 -21.38 -8.27
C ASP A 168 -3.67 -20.93 -9.15
N THR A 169 -4.46 -19.94 -8.70
CA THR A 169 -5.49 -19.25 -9.50
C THR A 169 -5.07 -17.83 -9.93
N PRO A 170 -4.12 -17.66 -10.86
CA PRO A 170 -3.77 -16.34 -11.37
C PRO A 170 -4.90 -15.74 -12.23
N HIS A 171 -5.88 -15.12 -11.58
CA HIS A 171 -6.90 -14.31 -12.25
C HIS A 171 -6.29 -13.01 -12.80
N SER A 172 -6.47 -12.77 -14.11
CA SER A 172 -6.36 -11.45 -14.76
C SER A 172 -4.95 -10.81 -14.76
N ASN A 173 -3.87 -11.62 -14.78
CA ASN A 173 -2.52 -11.07 -14.98
C ASN A 173 -2.33 -10.55 -16.41
N ASP A 174 -2.82 -11.29 -17.41
CA ASP A 174 -2.69 -10.91 -18.83
C ASP A 174 -3.43 -9.62 -19.12
N ARG A 175 -4.66 -9.49 -18.62
CA ARG A 175 -5.47 -8.26 -18.73
C ARG A 175 -4.78 -7.05 -18.10
N ARG A 176 -4.06 -7.22 -16.98
CA ARG A 176 -3.30 -6.13 -16.34
C ARG A 176 -2.07 -5.74 -17.15
N ALA A 177 -1.40 -6.71 -17.78
CA ALA A 177 -0.30 -6.46 -18.69
C ALA A 177 -0.80 -5.70 -19.93
N GLU A 178 -1.87 -6.17 -20.56
CA GLU A 178 -2.54 -5.52 -21.70
C GLU A 178 -2.98 -4.08 -21.37
N LEU A 179 -3.57 -3.85 -20.19
CA LEU A 179 -3.92 -2.51 -19.72
C LEU A 179 -2.71 -1.59 -19.58
N SER A 180 -1.60 -2.11 -19.06
CA SER A 180 -0.37 -1.34 -18.85
C SER A 180 0.28 -0.98 -20.19
N GLU A 181 0.25 -1.91 -21.15
CA GLU A 181 0.71 -1.68 -22.52
C GLU A 181 -0.15 -0.61 -23.22
N GLU A 182 -1.47 -0.70 -23.10
CA GLU A 182 -2.39 0.28 -23.69
C GLU A 182 -2.19 1.69 -23.09
N VAL A 183 -1.97 1.78 -21.77
CA VAL A 183 -1.62 3.04 -21.10
C VAL A 183 -0.36 3.66 -21.73
N ILE A 184 0.70 2.86 -21.90
CA ILE A 184 1.95 3.36 -22.47
C ILE A 184 1.75 3.77 -23.93
N SER A 185 1.16 2.89 -24.74
CA SER A 185 0.91 3.10 -26.17
C SER A 185 0.10 4.38 -26.41
N LYS A 186 -1.05 4.54 -25.74
CA LYS A 186 -1.91 5.73 -25.85
C LYS A 186 -1.22 6.99 -25.39
N THR A 187 -0.41 6.92 -24.34
CA THR A 187 0.31 8.09 -23.82
C THR A 187 1.38 8.53 -24.82
N VAL A 188 2.22 7.60 -25.26
CA VAL A 188 3.36 7.89 -26.16
C VAL A 188 2.89 8.45 -27.50
N VAL A 189 1.82 7.90 -28.07
CA VAL A 189 1.35 8.29 -29.41
C VAL A 189 0.63 9.63 -29.41
N LEU A 190 -0.19 9.92 -28.38
CA LEU A 190 -1.15 11.02 -28.45
C LEU A 190 -0.84 12.18 -27.50
N SER A 191 -0.30 11.93 -26.30
CA SER A 191 0.07 12.99 -25.35
C SER A 191 1.28 12.60 -24.48
N PRO A 192 2.48 12.48 -25.09
CA PRO A 192 3.64 11.88 -24.43
C PRO A 192 4.18 12.72 -23.28
N LEU A 193 4.10 14.06 -23.37
CA LEU A 193 4.71 14.95 -22.39
C LEU A 193 3.78 15.27 -21.23
N LEU A 194 2.53 15.64 -21.52
CA LEU A 194 1.57 16.14 -20.52
C LEU A 194 0.57 15.09 -20.06
N GLY A 195 0.38 14.01 -20.80
CA GLY A 195 -0.68 13.03 -20.53
C GLY A 195 -2.07 13.60 -20.78
N TYR A 196 -3.09 12.96 -20.21
CA TYR A 196 -4.50 13.26 -20.45
C TYR A 196 -5.19 14.06 -19.34
N GLY A 197 -4.51 14.35 -18.23
CA GLY A 197 -5.07 15.03 -17.05
C GLY A 197 -6.02 14.18 -16.20
N GLU A 198 -6.65 13.16 -16.76
CA GLU A 198 -7.58 12.25 -16.09
C GLU A 198 -7.47 10.81 -16.60
N THR A 199 -8.03 9.86 -15.86
CA THR A 199 -8.20 8.47 -16.33
C THR A 199 -9.28 8.39 -17.40
N ARG A 200 -9.18 7.44 -18.32
CA ARG A 200 -10.16 7.25 -19.40
C ARG A 200 -10.78 5.86 -19.34
N GLY A 201 -12.09 5.77 -19.50
CA GLY A 201 -12.77 4.49 -19.68
C GLY A 201 -12.36 3.82 -20.99
N VAL A 202 -12.40 2.49 -21.01
CA VAL A 202 -12.19 1.69 -22.22
C VAL A 202 -13.56 1.33 -22.78
N SER A 203 -13.79 1.57 -24.07
CA SER A 203 -15.01 1.09 -24.74
C SER A 203 -14.87 -0.39 -25.06
N GLY A 204 -15.77 -1.22 -24.54
CA GLY A 204 -15.75 -2.66 -24.77
C GLY A 204 -14.93 -3.43 -23.72
N ASN A 205 -14.43 -4.60 -24.11
CA ASN A 205 -13.36 -5.32 -23.43
C ASN A 205 -12.26 -5.74 -24.42
N PHE A 206 -11.19 -6.37 -23.92
CA PHE A 206 -10.04 -6.78 -24.76
C PHE A 206 -10.37 -7.86 -25.82
N ALA A 207 -11.52 -8.52 -25.71
CA ALA A 207 -11.97 -9.51 -26.69
C ALA A 207 -12.97 -8.94 -27.71
N SER A 208 -13.76 -7.93 -27.33
CA SER A 208 -14.83 -7.37 -28.18
C SER A 208 -15.24 -5.97 -27.75
N ILE A 209 -15.51 -5.10 -28.74
CA ILE A 209 -16.09 -3.77 -28.53
C ILE A 209 -17.52 -3.79 -27.97
N ALA A 210 -18.23 -4.93 -28.11
CA ALA A 210 -19.54 -5.15 -27.53
C ALA A 210 -19.49 -5.82 -26.15
N GLY A 211 -18.31 -6.21 -25.69
CA GLY A 211 -18.11 -6.80 -24.36
C GLY A 211 -18.08 -5.72 -23.28
N GLY A 212 -18.54 -6.02 -22.08
CA GLY A 212 -18.56 -5.05 -20.98
C GLY A 212 -19.00 -5.68 -19.67
N SER A 213 -19.12 -4.86 -18.63
CA SER A 213 -19.71 -5.29 -17.36
C SER A 213 -21.20 -5.57 -17.56
N THR A 214 -21.65 -6.77 -17.18
CA THR A 214 -23.06 -7.16 -17.15
C THR A 214 -23.50 -7.40 -15.70
N PRO A 215 -24.81 -7.42 -15.39
CA PRO A 215 -25.29 -7.78 -14.05
C PRO A 215 -24.78 -9.16 -13.58
N ASP A 216 -24.60 -10.08 -14.53
CA ASP A 216 -24.10 -11.44 -14.25
C ASP A 216 -22.55 -11.51 -14.16
N CYS A 217 -21.84 -10.48 -14.62
CA CYS A 217 -20.38 -10.41 -14.62
C CYS A 217 -19.88 -8.97 -14.67
N GLU A 218 -19.82 -8.30 -13.52
CA GLU A 218 -19.25 -6.94 -13.42
C GLU A 218 -17.76 -6.94 -13.83
N GLN A 219 -17.04 -8.03 -13.51
CA GLN A 219 -15.62 -8.19 -13.84
C GLN A 219 -15.34 -8.43 -15.33
N CYS A 220 -16.38 -8.58 -16.16
CA CYS A 220 -16.23 -8.68 -17.62
C CYS A 220 -15.94 -7.32 -18.26
N GLY A 221 -16.18 -6.22 -17.54
CA GLY A 221 -15.76 -4.88 -17.92
C GLY A 221 -14.25 -4.66 -17.77
N VAL A 222 -13.71 -3.74 -18.55
CA VAL A 222 -12.31 -3.33 -18.44
C VAL A 222 -12.23 -2.08 -17.54
N PRO A 223 -11.41 -2.11 -16.48
CA PRO A 223 -11.26 -0.96 -15.62
C PRO A 223 -10.62 0.22 -16.38
N PRO A 224 -10.90 1.48 -16.00
CA PRO A 224 -10.36 2.64 -16.69
C PRO A 224 -8.82 2.64 -16.77
N LEU A 225 -8.29 3.16 -17.87
CA LEU A 225 -6.85 3.31 -18.09
C LEU A 225 -6.23 4.18 -16.98
N GLY A 226 -5.13 3.70 -16.41
CA GLY A 226 -4.42 4.36 -15.31
C GLY A 226 -4.96 4.07 -13.91
N THR A 227 -5.85 3.08 -13.73
CA THR A 227 -6.38 2.70 -12.40
C THR A 227 -5.69 1.47 -11.77
N GLN A 228 -4.84 0.77 -12.51
CA GLN A 228 -4.20 -0.49 -12.07
C GLN A 228 -2.80 -0.32 -11.47
N GLY A 229 -2.54 0.84 -10.87
CA GLY A 229 -1.23 1.18 -10.30
C GLY A 229 -0.97 2.67 -10.44
N PHE A 230 -0.39 3.27 -9.40
CA PHE A 230 -0.09 4.69 -9.38
C PHE A 230 0.94 5.09 -10.43
N LEU A 231 1.90 4.23 -10.78
CA LEU A 231 2.85 4.50 -11.86
C LEU A 231 2.14 4.63 -13.21
N TRP A 232 1.23 3.70 -13.52
CA TRP A 232 0.43 3.75 -14.74
C TRP A 232 -0.48 4.97 -14.77
N ARG A 233 -1.04 5.35 -13.61
CA ARG A 233 -1.79 6.59 -13.46
C ARG A 233 -0.93 7.80 -13.82
N LEU A 234 0.27 7.93 -13.23
CA LEU A 234 1.18 9.05 -13.50
C LEU A 234 1.52 9.16 -14.99
N ILE A 235 1.86 8.04 -15.64
CA ILE A 235 2.17 8.00 -17.07
C ILE A 235 0.97 8.53 -17.86
N PHE A 236 -0.22 8.00 -17.59
CA PHE A 236 -1.41 8.35 -18.34
C PHE A 236 -1.88 9.79 -18.10
N THR A 237 -1.91 10.25 -16.85
CA THR A 237 -2.50 11.55 -16.49
C THR A 237 -1.53 12.71 -16.59
N THR A 238 -0.24 12.48 -16.31
CA THR A 238 0.79 13.53 -16.27
C THR A 238 1.84 13.40 -17.38
N GLY A 239 1.74 12.37 -18.20
CA GLY A 239 2.70 12.06 -19.26
C GLY A 239 4.03 11.55 -18.71
N LEU A 240 4.96 11.31 -19.63
CA LEU A 240 6.30 10.85 -19.31
C LEU A 240 7.08 11.92 -18.54
N LEU A 241 6.89 13.20 -18.85
CA LEU A 241 7.61 14.28 -18.17
C LEU A 241 7.18 14.39 -16.70
N GLY A 242 5.87 14.43 -16.43
CA GLY A 242 5.35 14.46 -15.06
C GLY A 242 5.79 13.23 -14.25
N THR A 243 5.72 12.05 -14.86
CA THR A 243 6.18 10.80 -14.25
C THR A 243 7.66 10.84 -13.91
N LEU A 244 8.51 11.28 -14.84
CA LEU A 244 9.96 11.38 -14.64
C LEU A 244 10.30 12.35 -13.52
N LEU A 245 9.67 13.54 -13.49
CA LEU A 245 9.88 14.52 -12.43
C LEU A 245 9.45 13.99 -11.06
N PHE A 246 8.31 13.31 -10.99
CA PHE A 246 7.82 12.69 -9.77
C PHE A 246 8.77 11.60 -9.25
N LEU A 247 9.17 10.67 -10.12
CA LEU A 247 10.08 9.58 -9.76
C LEU A 247 11.46 10.12 -9.37
N ALA A 248 11.99 11.08 -10.12
CA ALA A 248 13.26 11.73 -9.81
C ALA A 248 13.23 12.39 -8.43
N PHE A 249 12.12 13.07 -8.10
CA PHE A 249 11.92 13.64 -6.77
C PHE A 249 11.91 12.55 -5.68
N VAL A 250 11.03 11.55 -5.79
CA VAL A 250 10.86 10.52 -4.75
C VAL A 250 12.12 9.67 -4.58
N ILE A 251 12.72 9.20 -5.67
CA ILE A 251 13.98 8.44 -5.67
C ILE A 251 15.12 9.31 -5.13
N GLY A 252 15.18 10.59 -5.52
CA GLY A 252 16.16 11.54 -5.00
C GLY A 252 16.07 11.68 -3.47
N GLN A 253 14.86 11.75 -2.91
CA GLN A 253 14.66 11.74 -1.45
C GLN A 253 15.15 10.45 -0.82
N PHE A 254 14.83 9.28 -1.41
CA PHE A 254 15.32 8.00 -0.92
C PHE A 254 16.84 7.92 -0.90
N LEU A 255 17.48 8.20 -2.04
CA LEU A 255 18.94 8.09 -2.21
C LEU A 255 19.70 9.05 -1.29
N ARG A 256 19.15 10.24 -1.03
CA ARG A 256 19.74 11.21 -0.11
C ARG A 256 19.84 10.67 1.32
N PHE A 257 18.85 9.92 1.78
CA PHE A 257 18.76 9.47 3.18
C PHE A 257 19.06 7.97 3.38
N VAL A 258 19.21 7.19 2.30
CA VAL A 258 19.40 5.73 2.38
C VAL A 258 20.63 5.31 3.18
N ARG A 259 21.67 6.15 3.26
CA ARG A 259 22.88 5.90 4.03
C ARG A 259 22.82 6.39 5.48
N ALA A 260 21.82 7.20 5.85
CA ALA A 260 21.71 7.70 7.22
C ALA A 260 21.33 6.57 8.18
N GLU A 261 21.94 6.52 9.37
CA GLU A 261 21.81 5.37 10.29
C GLU A 261 20.77 5.56 11.40
N ASP A 262 20.13 6.70 11.44
CA ASP A 262 19.16 7.04 12.47
C ASP A 262 17.79 6.35 12.24
N PRO A 263 17.00 6.18 13.31
CA PRO A 263 15.70 5.53 13.20
C PRO A 263 14.70 6.27 12.30
N VAL A 264 14.76 7.60 12.23
CA VAL A 264 13.81 8.40 11.45
C VAL A 264 14.10 8.23 9.95
N ALA A 265 15.37 8.21 9.56
CA ALA A 265 15.79 7.91 8.20
C ALA A 265 15.41 6.51 7.78
N LEU A 266 15.62 5.51 8.65
CA LEU A 266 15.20 4.14 8.35
C LEU A 266 13.68 4.07 8.10
N ILE A 267 12.87 4.67 8.96
CA ILE A 267 11.41 4.70 8.81
C ILE A 267 11.03 5.40 7.50
N GLY A 268 11.55 6.60 7.26
CA GLY A 268 11.19 7.37 6.07
C GLY A 268 11.64 6.68 4.77
N CYS A 269 12.85 6.13 4.73
CA CYS A 269 13.34 5.35 3.60
C CYS A 269 12.51 4.08 3.36
N LEU A 270 12.08 3.37 4.41
CA LEU A 270 11.20 2.20 4.26
C LEU A 270 9.85 2.59 3.68
N VAL A 271 9.27 3.70 4.12
CA VAL A 271 7.98 4.20 3.57
C VAL A 271 8.14 4.58 2.10
N ILE A 272 9.19 5.32 1.74
CA ILE A 272 9.44 5.69 0.33
C ILE A 272 9.68 4.45 -0.52
N PHE A 273 10.49 3.50 -0.03
CA PHE A 273 10.77 2.25 -0.73
C PHE A 273 9.49 1.43 -0.97
N LEU A 274 8.66 1.27 0.06
CA LEU A 274 7.37 0.59 -0.06
C LEU A 274 6.43 1.32 -1.01
N ALA A 275 6.34 2.66 -0.94
CA ALA A 275 5.51 3.44 -1.85
C ALA A 275 5.95 3.28 -3.31
N LEU A 276 7.26 3.24 -3.57
CA LEU A 276 7.80 2.98 -4.91
C LEU A 276 7.42 1.58 -5.41
N ILE A 277 7.50 0.55 -4.56
CA ILE A 277 7.10 -0.83 -4.93
C ILE A 277 5.59 -0.91 -5.17
N PHE A 278 4.80 -0.40 -4.22
CA PHE A 278 3.36 -0.42 -4.28
C PHE A 278 2.79 0.37 -5.46
N SER A 279 3.50 1.41 -5.95
CA SER A 279 3.05 2.19 -7.10
C SER A 279 2.84 1.38 -8.39
N TRP A 280 3.46 0.20 -8.52
CA TRP A 280 3.29 -0.68 -9.67
C TRP A 280 1.94 -1.42 -9.71
N VAL A 281 1.34 -1.65 -8.54
CA VAL A 281 0.19 -2.56 -8.40
C VAL A 281 -1.01 -1.88 -7.73
N TYR A 282 -0.77 -0.89 -6.88
CA TYR A 282 -1.80 -0.14 -6.17
C TYR A 282 -1.92 1.27 -6.69
N ASP A 283 -3.15 1.73 -6.76
CA ASP A 283 -3.40 3.16 -6.74
C ASP A 283 -2.96 3.73 -5.39
N SER A 284 -2.31 4.87 -5.43
CA SER A 284 -1.69 5.51 -4.26
C SER A 284 -2.12 6.96 -4.12
N LEU A 285 -3.03 7.46 -4.97
CA LEU A 285 -3.39 8.88 -5.03
C LEU A 285 -3.99 9.41 -3.71
N GLU A 286 -4.63 8.55 -2.93
CA GLU A 286 -5.32 8.90 -1.69
C GLU A 286 -4.35 8.92 -0.48
N SER A 287 -4.74 8.30 0.64
CA SER A 287 -3.94 8.23 1.87
C SER A 287 -2.49 7.73 1.71
N PRO A 288 -2.14 6.83 0.77
CA PRO A 288 -0.76 6.42 0.56
C PRO A 288 0.16 7.59 0.15
N LEU A 289 -0.27 8.45 -0.77
CA LEU A 289 0.51 9.60 -1.22
C LEU A 289 0.76 10.58 -0.08
N PHE A 290 -0.26 10.90 0.72
CA PHE A 290 -0.10 11.75 1.90
C PHE A 290 0.90 11.14 2.89
N THR A 291 0.83 9.83 3.11
CA THR A 291 1.74 9.10 4.01
C THR A 291 3.19 9.18 3.54
N MET A 292 3.43 9.01 2.25
CA MET A 292 4.76 9.17 1.65
C MET A 292 5.26 10.61 1.77
N MET A 293 4.42 11.61 1.49
CA MET A 293 4.81 13.02 1.62
C MET A 293 5.12 13.40 3.08
N ILE A 294 4.37 12.86 4.05
CA ILE A 294 4.67 13.03 5.48
C ILE A 294 6.05 12.41 5.81
N ALA A 295 6.36 11.23 5.29
CA ALA A 295 7.67 10.61 5.48
C ALA A 295 8.80 11.49 4.93
N ILE A 296 8.66 11.98 3.70
CA ILE A 296 9.62 12.90 3.07
C ILE A 296 9.77 14.20 3.89
N GLY A 297 8.66 14.77 4.37
CA GLY A 297 8.67 15.96 5.21
C GLY A 297 9.44 15.74 6.53
N LEU A 298 9.24 14.60 7.18
CA LEU A 298 9.96 14.23 8.42
C LEU A 298 11.47 14.06 8.18
N LEU A 299 11.86 13.43 7.07
CA LEU A 299 13.27 13.29 6.68
C LEU A 299 13.94 14.65 6.49
N ASN A 300 13.32 15.54 5.71
CA ASN A 300 13.88 16.86 5.41
C ASN A 300 13.88 17.79 6.63
N ARG A 301 12.83 17.78 7.45
CA ARG A 301 12.78 18.55 8.70
C ARG A 301 13.96 18.21 9.62
N ARG A 302 14.32 16.93 9.70
CA ARG A 302 15.45 16.48 10.50
C ARG A 302 16.77 17.02 9.94
N PHE A 303 17.01 16.87 8.65
CA PHE A 303 18.23 17.35 8.00
C PHE A 303 18.46 18.85 8.24
N LEU A 304 17.40 19.66 8.15
CA LEU A 304 17.48 21.09 8.40
C LEU A 304 17.86 21.41 9.86
N ARG A 305 17.33 20.65 10.83
CA ARG A 305 17.66 20.82 12.25
C ARG A 305 19.12 20.49 12.56
N GLU A 306 19.64 19.38 12.01
CA GLU A 306 21.04 19.01 12.18
C GLU A 306 21.98 20.09 11.61
N GLY A 307 21.66 20.64 10.44
CA GLY A 307 22.41 21.76 9.85
C GLY A 307 22.38 23.05 10.69
N GLN A 308 21.26 23.34 11.35
CA GLN A 308 21.15 24.49 12.27
C GLN A 308 21.98 24.30 13.54
N THR A 309 21.98 23.09 14.12
CA THR A 309 22.78 22.80 15.32
C THR A 309 24.26 22.98 15.05
N VAL A 310 24.78 22.47 13.92
CA VAL A 310 26.20 22.63 13.54
C VAL A 310 26.58 24.12 13.41
N ARG A 311 25.74 24.92 12.76
CA ARG A 311 25.98 26.38 12.60
C ARG A 311 25.95 27.14 13.94
N SER A 312 25.07 26.75 14.87
CA SER A 312 25.01 27.38 16.19
C SER A 312 26.25 27.10 17.04
N VAL A 313 26.79 25.86 16.96
CA VAL A 313 28.02 25.47 17.68
C VAL A 313 29.25 26.13 17.09
N SER A 314 29.31 26.34 15.77
CA SER A 314 30.42 27.09 15.17
C SER A 314 30.37 28.57 15.55
N ALA A 315 29.18 29.18 15.62
CA ALA A 315 29.01 30.58 16.00
C ALA A 315 29.29 30.86 17.48
N SER A 316 29.10 29.88 18.38
CA SER A 316 29.43 30.03 19.81
C SER A 316 30.91 29.81 20.12
N ARG A 317 31.71 29.36 19.14
CA ARG A 317 33.16 29.11 19.28
C ARG A 317 34.03 30.20 18.65
N SER A 318 33.44 31.15 17.95
CA SER A 318 34.06 32.37 17.41
C SER A 318 33.82 33.54 18.35
#